data_AF-A0A8S4GGQ5-F1
#
_entry.id   AF-A0A8S4GGQ5-F1
#
_cell.length_a   1.000
_cell.length_b   1.000
_cell.length_c   1.000
_cell.angle_alpha   90.00
_cell.angle_beta   90.00
_cell.angle_gamma   90.00
#
_symmetry.space_group_name_H-M   'P 1'
#
loop_
_entity.id
_entity.type
_entity.pdbx_description
1 polymer ?
#
loop_
_entity_poly.entity_id
_entity_poly.type
_entity_poly.pdbx_seq_one_letter_code
_entity_poly.pdbx_strand_id
1 'polypeptide(L)'
;MKSNFLESIQKSQEQRHEIEQKTILQSSSGEWLELRRTMLTASNFGKICKMRPETSCANTVKQLLYKGSVQAEPLQHGKEHEQMALAQLSKQEGIDIKPCGFFIDSEVPYLGATPDGISGEDVVVEVKCPITAYRIGLEEAIKEKKVNFWVTDKDGNLGINLSHNWYYQIQGQLHVTK
;
A
#
# COMPACT_ATOMS: atom_id res chain seq x y z
N MET A 1 -11.81 28.22 -3.49
CA MET A 1 -10.54 27.74 -2.88
C MET A 1 -10.49 26.21 -2.88
N LYS A 2 -11.41 25.48 -2.20
CA LYS A 2 -11.46 24.01 -2.25
C LYS A 2 -11.76 23.44 -3.65
N SER A 3 -12.76 23.98 -4.34
CA SER A 3 -13.15 23.50 -5.68
C SER A 3 -12.03 23.68 -6.71
N ASN A 4 -11.41 24.87 -6.74
CA ASN A 4 -10.25 25.14 -7.61
C ASN A 4 -9.07 24.19 -7.34
N PHE A 5 -8.84 23.82 -6.07
CA PHE A 5 -7.82 22.82 -5.74
C PHE A 5 -8.19 21.44 -6.28
N LEU A 6 -9.43 20.99 -6.08
CA LEU A 6 -9.90 19.70 -6.62
C LEU A 6 -9.84 19.65 -8.16
N GLU A 7 -10.19 20.73 -8.83
CA GLU A 7 -10.03 20.86 -10.29
C GLU A 7 -8.56 20.78 -10.71
N SER A 8 -7.65 21.41 -9.96
CA SER A 8 -6.21 21.42 -10.28
C SER A 8 -5.53 20.04 -10.17
N ILE A 9 -6.07 19.14 -9.35
CA ILE A 9 -5.55 17.78 -9.18
C ILE A 9 -6.25 16.75 -10.07
N GLN A 10 -7.31 17.13 -10.79
CA GLN A 10 -7.89 16.23 -11.78
C GLN A 10 -6.89 15.97 -12.91
N LYS A 11 -6.85 14.71 -13.35
CA LYS A 11 -5.96 14.23 -14.39
C LYS A 11 -6.76 13.42 -15.40
N SER A 12 -6.51 13.65 -16.69
CA SER A 12 -7.04 12.78 -17.74
C SER A 12 -6.50 11.36 -17.60
N GLN A 13 -7.11 10.39 -18.25
CA GLN A 13 -6.60 9.01 -18.28
C GLN A 13 -5.15 8.96 -18.81
N GLU A 14 -4.85 9.70 -19.87
CA GLU A 14 -3.51 9.80 -20.46
C GLU A 14 -2.49 10.38 -19.46
N GLN A 15 -2.83 11.47 -18.77
CA GLN A 15 -1.96 12.05 -17.75
C GLN A 15 -1.69 11.08 -16.59
N ARG A 16 -2.70 10.32 -16.16
CA ARG A 16 -2.52 9.32 -15.09
C ARG A 16 -1.63 8.17 -15.53
N HIS A 17 -1.80 7.70 -16.76
CA HIS A 17 -0.92 6.68 -17.34
C HIS A 17 0.52 7.18 -17.46
N GLU A 18 0.75 8.40 -17.93
CA GLU A 18 2.08 8.99 -17.97
C GLU A 18 2.74 9.10 -16.59
N ILE A 19 1.96 9.51 -15.57
CA ILE A 19 2.45 9.61 -14.20
C ILE A 19 2.89 8.25 -13.70
N GLU A 20 2.07 7.21 -13.91
CA GLU A 20 2.39 5.84 -13.51
C GLU A 20 3.71 5.38 -14.16
N GLN A 21 3.86 5.57 -15.47
CA GLN A 21 5.09 5.19 -16.19
C GLN A 21 6.33 5.97 -15.71
N LYS A 22 6.20 7.29 -15.49
CA LYS A 22 7.32 8.15 -14.99
C LYS A 22 7.73 7.80 -13.56
N THR A 23 6.87 7.13 -12.82
CA THR A 23 7.07 6.84 -11.39
C THR A 23 7.28 5.35 -11.09
N ILE A 24 7.53 4.53 -12.12
CA ILE A 24 7.77 3.08 -12.01
C ILE A 24 8.95 2.71 -11.10
N LEU A 25 9.92 3.62 -10.92
CA LEU A 25 11.06 3.46 -10.01
C LEU A 25 10.74 3.78 -8.54
N GLN A 26 9.46 4.11 -8.25
CA GLN A 26 8.89 4.30 -6.93
C GLN A 26 9.75 5.16 -6.01
N SER A 27 10.32 4.58 -4.93
CA SER A 27 11.09 5.32 -3.93
C SER A 27 12.35 6.01 -4.48
N SER A 28 12.81 5.61 -5.67
CA SER A 28 13.94 6.24 -6.37
C SER A 28 13.48 7.37 -7.33
N SER A 29 12.17 7.61 -7.46
CA SER A 29 11.60 8.71 -8.24
C SER A 29 11.19 9.88 -7.33
N GLY A 30 11.74 11.07 -7.61
CA GLY A 30 11.36 12.29 -6.90
C GLY A 30 9.89 12.66 -7.12
N GLU A 31 9.37 12.46 -8.33
CA GLU A 31 7.96 12.71 -8.67
C GLU A 31 7.02 11.79 -7.86
N TRP A 32 7.38 10.52 -7.73
CA TRP A 32 6.63 9.56 -6.89
C TRP A 32 6.58 10.02 -5.42
N LEU A 33 7.71 10.51 -4.89
CA LEU A 33 7.76 11.02 -3.50
C LEU A 33 6.87 12.26 -3.31
N GLU A 34 6.84 13.18 -4.27
CA GLU A 34 6.01 14.38 -4.21
C GLU A 34 4.51 14.08 -4.34
N LEU A 35 4.12 13.17 -5.22
CA LEU A 35 2.73 12.69 -5.31
C LEU A 35 2.27 12.09 -3.98
N ARG A 36 3.11 11.28 -3.33
CA ARG A 36 2.79 10.69 -2.02
C ARG A 36 2.72 11.68 -0.86
N ARG A 37 3.34 12.85 -0.99
CA ARG A 37 3.24 13.94 0.00
C ARG A 37 1.95 14.74 -0.15
N THR A 38 1.42 14.81 -1.38
CA THR A 38 0.26 15.65 -1.71
C THR A 38 -1.06 14.86 -1.76
N MET A 39 -1.00 13.53 -1.85
CA MET A 39 -2.17 12.65 -1.97
C MET A 39 -2.36 11.72 -0.77
N LEU A 40 -3.61 11.31 -0.53
CA LEU A 40 -3.91 10.28 0.46
C LEU A 40 -3.65 8.91 -0.17
N THR A 41 -2.60 8.24 0.29
CA THR A 41 -2.17 6.96 -0.28
C THR A 41 -2.81 5.74 0.39
N ALA A 42 -3.03 4.67 -0.38
CA ALA A 42 -3.65 3.42 0.09
C ALA A 42 -3.03 2.85 1.39
N SER A 43 -1.71 2.96 1.56
CA SER A 43 -1.00 2.55 2.79
C SER A 43 -1.47 3.26 4.07
N ASN A 44 -2.18 4.38 3.95
CA ASN A 44 -2.77 5.13 5.07
C ASN A 44 -4.28 4.87 5.26
N PHE A 45 -4.96 4.17 4.34
CA PHE A 45 -6.41 4.01 4.38
C PHE A 45 -6.87 3.30 5.64
N GLY A 46 -6.15 2.28 6.09
CA GLY A 46 -6.47 1.61 7.36
C GLY A 46 -6.50 2.57 8.56
N LYS A 47 -5.58 3.54 8.62
CA LYS A 47 -5.57 4.57 9.67
C LYS A 47 -6.78 5.53 9.53
N ILE A 48 -7.10 5.93 8.30
CA ILE A 48 -8.17 6.90 8.02
C ILE A 48 -9.56 6.29 8.20
N CYS A 49 -9.83 5.13 7.60
CA CYS A 49 -11.11 4.44 7.68
C CYS A 49 -11.47 4.02 9.10
N LYS A 50 -10.48 3.77 9.96
CA LYS A 50 -10.66 3.41 11.38
C LYS A 50 -10.55 4.61 12.33
N MET A 51 -10.43 5.83 11.80
CA MET A 51 -10.30 7.03 12.62
C MET A 51 -11.60 7.25 13.40
N ARG A 52 -11.50 7.43 14.72
CA ARG A 52 -12.67 7.68 15.58
C ARG A 52 -13.18 9.11 15.37
N PRO A 53 -14.48 9.39 15.57
CA PRO A 53 -15.03 10.74 15.43
C PRO A 53 -14.33 11.79 16.30
N GLU A 54 -13.83 11.40 17.47
CA GLU A 54 -13.14 12.29 18.42
C GLU A 54 -11.65 12.50 18.08
N THR A 55 -11.12 11.73 17.12
CA THR A 55 -9.73 11.88 16.69
C THR A 55 -9.60 13.14 15.85
N SER A 56 -8.73 14.06 16.25
CA SER A 56 -8.50 15.31 15.51
C SER A 56 -7.97 15.04 14.10
N CYS A 57 -8.80 15.37 13.10
CA CYS A 57 -8.44 15.30 11.69
C CYS A 57 -7.18 16.14 11.40
N ALA A 58 -7.08 17.34 11.99
CA ALA A 58 -5.92 18.22 11.81
C ALA A 58 -4.60 17.57 12.28
N ASN A 59 -4.62 16.88 13.43
CA ASN A 59 -3.45 16.15 13.92
C ASN A 59 -3.10 14.96 13.01
N THR A 60 -4.11 14.23 12.52
CA THR A 60 -3.90 13.15 11.56
C THR A 60 -3.25 13.65 10.28
N VAL A 61 -3.74 14.75 9.70
CA VAL A 61 -3.16 15.40 8.51
C VAL A 61 -1.72 15.85 8.79
N LYS A 62 -1.47 16.51 9.93
CA LYS A 62 -0.11 16.92 10.32
C LYS A 62 0.85 15.72 10.38
N GLN A 63 0.41 14.60 10.95
CA GLN A 63 1.23 13.38 11.00
C GLN A 63 1.48 12.74 9.63
N LEU A 64 0.56 12.89 8.68
CA LEU A 64 0.76 12.39 7.31
C LEU A 64 1.77 13.27 6.55
N LEU A 65 1.64 14.59 6.66
CA LEU A 65 2.48 15.55 5.94
C LEU A 65 3.92 15.62 6.48
N TYR A 66 4.10 15.50 7.79
CA TYR A 66 5.39 15.73 8.46
C TYR A 66 5.97 14.45 9.09
N LYS A 67 5.61 13.28 8.58
CA LYS A 67 6.18 12.01 9.06
C LYS A 67 7.69 12.01 8.76
N GLY A 68 8.51 11.96 9.81
CA GLY A 68 9.96 11.81 9.67
C GLY A 68 10.34 10.49 8.98
N SER A 69 11.55 10.43 8.43
CA SER A 69 12.12 9.18 7.93
C SER A 69 12.35 8.22 9.09
N VAL A 70 11.47 7.24 9.24
CA VAL A 70 11.64 6.17 10.23
C VAL A 70 12.57 5.12 9.62
N GLN A 71 13.83 5.13 10.05
CA GLN A 71 14.75 4.04 9.79
C GLN A 71 14.57 3.00 10.89
N ALA A 72 13.78 1.97 10.61
CA ALA A 72 13.56 0.86 11.53
C ALA A 72 13.95 -0.44 10.86
N GLU A 73 14.57 -1.35 11.62
CA GLU A 73 15.01 -2.67 11.15
C GLU A 73 13.94 -3.43 10.35
N PRO A 74 12.65 -3.48 10.77
CA PRO A 74 11.62 -4.19 9.99
C PRO A 74 11.34 -3.56 8.62
N LEU A 75 11.47 -2.23 8.49
CA LEU A 75 11.27 -1.53 7.21
C LEU A 75 12.43 -1.80 6.26
N GLN A 76 13.65 -1.83 6.79
CA GLN A 76 14.84 -2.15 6.01
C GLN A 76 14.80 -3.61 5.52
N HIS A 77 14.47 -4.54 6.42
CA HIS A 77 14.28 -5.95 6.08
C HIS A 77 13.21 -6.11 4.97
N GLY A 78 12.09 -5.40 5.08
CA GLY A 78 11.05 -5.40 4.06
C GLY A 78 11.59 -5.04 2.68
N LYS A 79 12.27 -3.89 2.57
CA LYS A 79 12.85 -3.40 1.31
C LYS A 79 13.86 -4.36 0.69
N GLU A 80 14.70 -4.97 1.53
CA GLU A 80 15.75 -5.88 1.07
C GLU A 80 15.19 -7.18 0.49
N HIS A 81 14.04 -7.65 1.00
CA HIS A 81 13.48 -8.96 0.66
C HIS A 81 12.32 -8.88 -0.33
N GLU A 82 11.76 -7.70 -0.57
CA GLU A 82 10.59 -7.49 -1.44
C GLU A 82 10.81 -8.04 -2.86
N GLN A 83 11.92 -7.67 -3.51
CA GLN A 83 12.21 -8.15 -4.88
C GLN A 83 12.37 -9.68 -4.95
N MET A 84 13.01 -10.27 -3.94
CA MET A 84 13.17 -11.73 -3.86
C MET A 84 11.81 -12.41 -3.68
N ALA A 85 10.95 -11.87 -2.83
CA ALA A 85 9.62 -12.41 -2.57
C ALA A 85 8.70 -12.27 -3.80
N LEU A 86 8.76 -11.15 -4.54
CA LEU A 86 8.06 -10.99 -5.81
C LEU A 86 8.52 -12.01 -6.86
N ALA A 87 9.83 -12.21 -7.01
CA ALA A 87 10.37 -13.20 -7.95
C ALA A 87 9.94 -14.63 -7.58
N GLN A 88 9.92 -14.95 -6.28
CA GLN A 88 9.44 -16.24 -5.80
C GLN A 88 7.93 -16.40 -6.08
N LEU A 89 7.11 -15.40 -5.78
CA LEU A 89 5.67 -15.43 -6.04
C LEU A 89 5.37 -15.61 -7.53
N SER A 90 6.05 -14.86 -8.39
CA SER A 90 5.94 -14.98 -9.85
C SER A 90 6.20 -16.41 -10.32
N LYS A 91 7.25 -17.05 -9.80
CA LYS A 91 7.58 -18.45 -10.12
C LYS A 91 6.56 -19.45 -9.57
N GLN A 92 6.08 -19.24 -8.35
CA GLN A 92 5.13 -20.16 -7.69
C GLN A 92 3.77 -20.15 -8.37
N GLU A 93 3.25 -18.97 -8.69
CA GLU A 93 1.93 -18.79 -9.29
C GLU A 93 1.96 -18.87 -10.82
N GLY A 94 3.16 -18.85 -11.43
CA GLY A 94 3.31 -18.88 -12.90
C GLY A 94 2.82 -17.60 -13.58
N ILE A 95 2.92 -16.46 -12.89
CA ILE A 95 2.47 -15.15 -13.38
C ILE A 95 3.64 -14.21 -13.64
N ASP A 96 3.53 -13.35 -14.64
CA ASP A 96 4.52 -12.30 -14.93
C ASP A 96 4.20 -11.04 -14.11
N ILE A 97 4.98 -10.79 -13.05
CA ILE A 97 4.79 -9.64 -12.17
C ILE A 97 5.69 -8.51 -12.66
N LYS A 98 5.07 -7.42 -13.10
CA LYS A 98 5.76 -6.24 -13.59
C LYS A 98 5.79 -5.15 -12.52
N PRO A 99 6.88 -4.35 -12.46
CA PRO A 99 6.89 -3.14 -11.65
C PRO A 99 5.83 -2.16 -12.16
N CYS A 100 5.33 -1.32 -11.27
CA CYS A 100 4.37 -0.26 -11.58
C CYS A 100 4.69 1.00 -10.77
N GLY A 101 4.18 2.14 -11.23
CA GLY A 101 4.34 3.41 -10.57
C GLY A 101 3.14 3.85 -9.75
N PHE A 102 2.90 5.15 -9.73
CA PHE A 102 1.86 5.78 -8.94
C PHE A 102 0.55 5.88 -9.72
N PHE A 103 -0.48 5.24 -9.19
CA PHE A 103 -1.84 5.33 -9.69
C PHE A 103 -2.61 6.43 -8.96
N ILE A 104 -3.44 7.16 -9.71
CA ILE A 104 -4.34 8.20 -9.20
C ILE A 104 -5.77 7.77 -9.54
N ASP A 105 -6.66 7.83 -8.56
CA ASP A 105 -8.06 7.45 -8.74
C ASP A 105 -8.77 8.36 -9.76
N SER A 106 -9.61 7.78 -10.62
CA SER A 106 -10.33 8.51 -11.67
C SER A 106 -11.45 9.41 -11.15
N GLU A 107 -12.08 9.01 -10.04
CA GLU A 107 -13.28 9.64 -9.50
C GLU A 107 -12.94 10.52 -8.30
N VAL A 108 -11.92 10.12 -7.53
CA VAL A 108 -11.48 10.73 -6.29
C VAL A 108 -9.99 11.13 -6.40
N PRO A 109 -9.66 12.21 -7.12
CA PRO A 109 -8.30 12.52 -7.61
C PRO A 109 -7.26 12.85 -6.52
N TYR A 110 -7.67 12.87 -5.26
CA TYR A 110 -6.78 13.00 -4.10
C TYR A 110 -6.42 11.65 -3.47
N LEU A 111 -6.94 10.53 -3.99
CA LEU A 111 -6.55 9.17 -3.63
C LEU A 111 -5.50 8.66 -4.61
N GLY A 112 -4.50 7.96 -4.06
CA GLY A 112 -3.48 7.33 -4.87
C GLY A 112 -2.96 6.02 -4.28
N ALA A 113 -2.33 5.22 -5.11
CA ALA A 113 -1.82 3.91 -4.74
C ALA A 113 -0.58 3.55 -5.55
N THR A 114 0.25 2.70 -4.97
CA THR A 114 1.35 2.02 -5.66
C THR A 114 1.35 0.61 -5.12
N PRO A 115 0.93 -0.38 -5.92
CA PRO A 115 1.21 -1.79 -5.66
C PRO A 115 2.70 -2.11 -5.70
N ASP A 116 3.09 -3.22 -5.10
CA ASP A 116 4.45 -3.75 -5.23
C ASP A 116 4.67 -4.35 -6.64
N GLY A 117 3.59 -4.78 -7.30
CA GLY A 117 3.59 -5.17 -8.71
C GLY A 117 2.19 -5.33 -9.30
N ILE A 118 2.14 -5.49 -10.62
CA ILE A 118 0.92 -5.81 -11.38
C ILE A 118 1.16 -7.01 -12.29
N SER A 119 0.12 -7.77 -12.58
CA SER A 119 0.18 -8.86 -13.56
C SER A 119 -1.06 -8.85 -14.44
N GLY A 120 -0.86 -8.88 -15.76
CA GLY A 120 -1.97 -8.69 -16.72
C GLY A 120 -2.68 -7.35 -16.52
N GLU A 121 -3.99 -7.34 -16.74
CA GLU A 121 -4.84 -6.14 -16.62
C GLU A 121 -5.57 -6.06 -15.25
N ASP A 122 -5.72 -7.20 -14.55
CA ASP A 122 -6.66 -7.30 -13.41
C ASP A 122 -6.02 -7.76 -12.09
N VAL A 123 -4.68 -7.92 -12.03
CA VAL A 123 -4.00 -8.43 -10.82
C VAL A 123 -3.08 -7.39 -10.21
N VAL A 124 -3.36 -7.08 -8.95
CA VAL A 124 -2.51 -6.29 -8.05
C VAL A 124 -1.73 -7.25 -7.15
N VAL A 125 -0.43 -7.00 -7.01
CA VAL A 125 0.46 -7.75 -6.10
C VAL A 125 0.93 -6.82 -4.98
N GLU A 126 0.73 -7.28 -3.74
CA GLU A 126 1.24 -6.63 -2.53
C GLU A 126 1.93 -7.70 -1.67
N VAL A 127 3.21 -7.52 -1.41
CA VAL A 127 4.05 -8.44 -0.65
C VAL A 127 4.41 -7.82 0.69
N LYS A 128 4.31 -8.62 1.76
CA LYS A 128 4.76 -8.23 3.10
C LYS A 128 5.82 -9.19 3.57
N CYS A 129 6.99 -8.65 3.94
CA CYS A 129 8.11 -9.41 4.51
C CYS A 129 8.30 -9.05 5.99
N PRO A 130 7.45 -9.54 6.92
CA PRO A 130 7.60 -9.26 8.34
C PRO A 130 8.82 -9.99 8.91
N ILE A 131 9.77 -9.22 9.47
CA ILE A 131 11.00 -9.75 10.07
C ILE A 131 10.74 -10.80 11.17
N THR A 132 9.61 -10.71 11.87
CA THR A 132 9.21 -11.70 12.87
C THR A 132 8.94 -13.06 12.23
N ALA A 133 8.19 -13.12 11.13
CA ALA A 133 7.95 -14.37 10.40
C ALA A 133 9.25 -14.95 9.82
N TYR A 134 10.19 -14.09 9.40
CA TYR A 134 11.52 -14.55 8.98
C TYR A 134 12.29 -15.23 10.12
N ARG A 135 12.19 -14.71 11.36
CA ARG A 135 12.93 -15.23 12.52
C ARG A 135 12.33 -16.50 13.13
N ILE A 136 11.01 -16.60 13.23
CA ILE A 136 10.33 -17.70 13.96
C ILE A 136 9.42 -18.56 13.06
N GLY A 137 9.33 -18.27 11.78
CA GLY A 137 8.38 -18.90 10.86
C GLY A 137 7.01 -18.20 10.85
N LEU A 138 6.32 -18.26 9.70
CA LEU A 138 5.03 -17.60 9.51
C LEU A 138 3.94 -18.18 10.42
N GLU A 139 3.87 -19.50 10.56
CA GLU A 139 2.86 -20.18 11.39
C GLU A 139 2.97 -19.78 12.87
N GLU A 140 4.18 -19.82 13.43
CA GLU A 140 4.40 -19.40 14.82
C GLU A 140 4.18 -17.90 14.98
N ALA A 141 4.58 -17.06 14.00
CA ALA A 141 4.31 -15.64 14.05
C ALA A 141 2.80 -15.29 14.04
N ILE A 142 1.99 -16.06 13.32
CA ILE A 142 0.52 -15.94 13.34
C ILE A 142 -0.03 -16.38 14.69
N LYS A 143 0.39 -17.55 15.18
CA LYS A 143 -0.04 -18.13 16.46
C LYS A 143 0.28 -17.22 17.66
N GLU A 144 1.48 -16.64 17.69
CA GLU A 144 1.91 -15.66 18.69
C GLU A 144 1.31 -14.26 18.46
N LYS A 145 0.47 -14.08 17.43
CA LYS A 145 -0.16 -12.80 17.05
C LYS A 145 0.85 -11.69 16.71
N LYS A 146 2.09 -12.06 16.38
CA LYS A 146 3.14 -11.14 15.87
C LYS A 146 2.90 -10.75 14.41
N VAL A 147 2.19 -11.58 13.65
CA VAL A 147 1.62 -11.27 12.33
C VAL A 147 0.11 -11.50 12.43
N ASN A 148 -0.65 -10.42 12.64
CA ASN A 148 -2.09 -10.48 12.92
C ASN A 148 -2.97 -10.12 11.70
N PHE A 149 -2.41 -10.25 10.50
CA PHE A 149 -3.19 -10.17 9.26
C PHE A 149 -4.04 -11.42 9.04
N TRP A 150 -3.51 -12.59 9.39
CA TRP A 150 -4.27 -13.82 9.49
C TRP A 150 -4.78 -14.00 10.92
N VAL A 151 -6.00 -14.50 11.04
CA VAL A 151 -6.67 -14.79 12.31
C VAL A 151 -7.24 -16.19 12.25
N THR A 152 -7.19 -16.90 13.37
CA THR A 152 -7.82 -18.22 13.50
C THR A 152 -9.19 -18.05 14.13
N ASP A 153 -10.21 -18.65 13.54
CA ASP A 153 -11.55 -18.69 14.13
C ASP A 153 -11.60 -19.68 15.32
N LYS A 154 -12.80 -19.84 15.91
CA LYS A 154 -13.00 -20.75 17.07
C LYS A 154 -12.80 -22.22 16.71
N ASP A 155 -12.94 -22.57 15.43
CA ASP A 155 -12.87 -23.93 14.90
C ASP A 155 -11.45 -24.28 14.40
N GLY A 156 -10.51 -23.34 14.48
CA GLY A 156 -9.13 -23.53 14.06
C GLY A 156 -8.88 -23.14 12.60
N ASN A 157 -9.86 -22.61 11.86
CA ASN A 157 -9.67 -22.22 10.47
C ASN A 157 -9.00 -20.86 10.36
N LEU A 158 -8.09 -20.75 9.39
CA LEU A 158 -7.41 -19.50 9.09
C LEU A 158 -8.31 -18.59 8.23
N GLY A 159 -8.44 -17.33 8.64
CA GLY A 159 -9.15 -16.29 7.91
C GLY A 159 -8.34 -14.98 7.87
N ILE A 160 -8.85 -14.00 7.12
CA ILE A 160 -8.23 -12.67 6.99
C ILE A 160 -8.83 -11.73 8.03
N ASN A 161 -7.97 -10.96 8.69
CA ASN A 161 -8.38 -9.88 9.57
C ASN A 161 -8.80 -8.65 8.75
N LEU A 162 -10.09 -8.50 8.50
CA LEU A 162 -10.67 -7.38 7.74
C LEU A 162 -10.49 -6.02 8.45
N SER A 163 -10.12 -6.00 9.73
CA SER A 163 -9.79 -4.79 10.47
C SER A 163 -8.32 -4.39 10.37
N HIS A 164 -7.47 -5.20 9.73
CA HIS A 164 -6.04 -4.97 9.64
C HIS A 164 -5.69 -3.88 8.62
N ASN A 165 -4.65 -3.08 8.88
CA ASN A 165 -4.26 -1.98 7.99
C ASN A 165 -3.89 -2.46 6.57
N TRP A 166 -3.25 -3.62 6.45
CA TRP A 166 -2.95 -4.22 5.14
C TRP A 166 -4.20 -4.58 4.35
N TYR A 167 -5.30 -4.96 5.01
CA TYR A 167 -6.56 -5.23 4.31
C TYR A 167 -7.08 -3.96 3.63
N TYR A 168 -7.16 -2.86 4.37
CA TYR A 168 -7.57 -1.56 3.82
C TYR A 168 -6.61 -1.05 2.74
N GLN A 169 -5.30 -1.32 2.87
CA GLN A 169 -4.33 -0.98 1.83
C GLN A 169 -4.64 -1.71 0.52
N ILE A 170 -4.85 -3.04 0.58
CA ILE A 170 -5.17 -3.87 -0.58
C ILE A 170 -6.50 -3.43 -1.21
N GLN A 171 -7.54 -3.22 -0.41
CA GLN A 171 -8.83 -2.71 -0.91
C GLN A 171 -8.67 -1.34 -1.59
N GLY A 172 -7.83 -0.48 -1.02
CA GLY A 172 -7.49 0.82 -1.60
C GLY A 172 -6.76 0.70 -2.94
N GLN A 173 -5.77 -0.19 -3.02
CA GLN A 173 -5.06 -0.46 -4.27
C GLN A 173 -6.02 -0.98 -5.35
N LEU A 174 -6.85 -1.98 -5.04
CA LEU A 174 -7.86 -2.51 -5.97
C LEU A 174 -8.82 -1.43 -6.47
N HIS A 175 -9.24 -0.51 -5.60
CA HIS A 175 -10.12 0.60 -5.99
C HIS A 175 -9.43 1.61 -6.92
N VAL A 176 -8.20 1.99 -6.59
CA VAL A 176 -7.46 3.08 -7.27
C VAL A 176 -6.87 2.62 -8.61
N THR A 177 -6.57 1.33 -8.77
CA THR A 177 -5.87 0.76 -9.93
C THR A 177 -6.80 0.22 -11.03
N LYS A 178 -8.11 0.45 -10.90
CA LYS A 178 -9.14 0.08 -11.87
C LYS A 178 -9.02 0.81 -13.22
#